data_AF-A0AAU9KAA9-F1
#
_entry.id   AF-A0AAU9KAA9-F1
#
_cell.length_a   1.000
_cell.length_b   1.000
_cell.length_c   1.000
_cell.angle_alpha   90.00
_cell.angle_beta   90.00
_cell.angle_gamma   90.00
#
_symmetry.space_group_name_H-M   'P 1'
#
loop_
_entity.id
_entity.type
_entity.pdbx_description
1 polymer ?
#
loop_
_entity_poly.entity_id
_entity_poly.type
_entity_poly.pdbx_seq_one_letter_code
_entity_poly.pdbx_strand_id
1 'polypeptide(L)'
;MSKSKSNSRVSRGPPKLSEDFGIRLLEKELELEKDWSIEIINQLVLMYTEIIEYYEYYKDPRYLDFQDRMHKMLVKPQAITTMREESSSPSKRQDLSKSPSPTRERQLGLKKSPSPVRERTPEAETKKEINIVHKTHIQYAIKEEEDSGSEAENESESSKINPEEENQNIEISITIMPDTEPAKSTQRRHTFSTPQPKRFENSIEQRKKESERNKSYLSAQLNQALAEPSYKLSKNLERIIHLHQTNAKVIAQKCSSDFKSQDSDLNHRLKSRKKAMLDKSTRDTSIYDSPLNKSCIDVLPNENSPPEFSLLNPMSEVNLSFNPSCEDSKHIDNLEIQLEDLMEKSFSEKASKINEIKLNYEVQIKELEGQGGFMNLIVDQMKENMKKEIQDVSKEMDTQRKEKINLLKKSFMM
;
A
#
# COMPACT_ATOMS: atom_id res chain seq x y z
N MET A 1 -28.87 45.53 24.95
CA MET A 1 -27.66 45.64 25.80
C MET A 1 -27.21 44.23 26.16
N SER A 2 -26.22 43.70 25.45
CA SER A 2 -25.75 42.32 25.59
C SER A 2 -24.59 42.29 26.60
N LYS A 3 -24.80 41.63 27.75
CA LYS A 3 -23.76 41.48 28.78
C LYS A 3 -22.72 40.46 28.32
N SER A 4 -21.58 40.94 27.85
CA SER A 4 -20.39 40.15 27.54
C SER A 4 -19.87 39.49 28.82
N LYS A 5 -20.12 38.18 29.01
CA LYS A 5 -19.45 37.39 30.06
C LYS A 5 -17.98 37.24 29.65
N SER A 6 -17.12 38.10 30.19
CA SER A 6 -15.67 37.92 30.14
C SER A 6 -15.31 36.65 30.91
N ASN A 7 -14.95 35.58 30.19
CA ASN A 7 -14.29 34.40 30.74
C ASN A 7 -12.95 34.87 31.33
N SER A 8 -12.94 35.20 32.63
CA SER A 8 -11.71 35.41 33.37
C SER A 8 -10.93 34.10 33.31
N ARG A 9 -9.81 34.12 32.60
CA ARG A 9 -8.80 33.07 32.68
C ARG A 9 -8.34 33.04 34.13
N VAL A 10 -8.90 32.13 34.92
CA VAL A 10 -8.42 31.81 36.26
C VAL A 10 -6.94 31.49 36.08
N SER A 11 -6.06 32.33 36.63
CA SER A 11 -4.63 32.07 36.66
C SER A 11 -4.44 30.80 37.48
N ARG A 12 -4.35 29.66 36.80
CA ARG A 12 -4.06 28.39 37.46
C ARG A 12 -2.63 28.55 37.98
N GLY A 13 -2.51 28.60 39.31
CA GLY A 13 -1.21 28.50 39.96
C GLY A 13 -0.51 27.19 39.58
N PRO A 14 0.76 27.02 39.97
CA PRO A 14 1.49 25.79 39.71
C PRO A 14 0.66 24.57 40.15
N PRO A 15 0.49 23.54 39.28
CA PRO A 15 -0.21 22.32 39.64
C PRO A 15 0.43 21.72 40.90
N LYS A 16 -0.40 21.32 41.86
CA LYS A 16 0.06 20.62 43.07
C LYS A 16 -0.46 19.19 43.01
N LEU A 17 0.46 18.22 43.03
CA LEU A 17 0.12 16.81 43.20
C LEU A 17 -0.10 16.52 44.70
N SER A 18 -1.05 15.63 44.98
CA SER A 18 -1.25 15.09 46.33
C SER A 18 -0.04 14.24 46.72
N GLU A 19 0.32 14.22 48.00
CA GLU A 19 1.46 13.43 48.50
C GLU A 19 1.24 11.92 48.27
N ASP A 20 0.00 11.45 48.43
CA ASP A 20 -0.41 10.06 48.17
C ASP A 20 -0.65 9.74 46.69
N PHE A 21 -0.33 10.65 45.76
CA PHE A 21 -0.63 10.46 44.35
C PHE A 21 0.09 9.23 43.77
N GLY A 22 1.38 9.07 44.07
CA GLY A 22 2.18 7.96 43.56
C GLY A 22 1.67 6.60 44.02
N ILE A 23 1.23 6.49 45.28
CA ILE A 23 0.68 5.25 45.85
C ILE A 23 -0.64 4.90 45.15
N ARG A 24 -1.56 5.86 45.02
CA ARG A 24 -2.84 5.63 44.35
C ARG A 24 -2.67 5.26 42.88
N LEU A 25 -1.71 5.86 42.18
CA LEU A 25 -1.42 5.53 40.78
C LEU A 25 -0.95 4.07 40.66
N LEU A 26 -0.02 3.67 41.54
CA LEU A 26 0.52 2.30 41.54
C LEU A 26 -0.54 1.26 41.93
N GLU A 27 -1.37 1.55 42.93
CA GLU A 27 -2.48 0.68 43.32
C GLU A 27 -3.45 0.46 42.16
N LYS A 28 -3.77 1.50 41.40
CA LYS A 28 -4.65 1.41 40.23
C LYS A 28 -3.99 0.65 39.07
N GLU A 29 -2.69 0.80 38.87
CA GLU A 29 -1.95 -0.02 37.89
C GLU A 29 -1.98 -1.51 38.25
N LEU A 30 -1.79 -1.84 39.53
CA LEU A 30 -1.89 -3.22 40.04
C LEU A 30 -3.32 -3.76 39.97
N GLU A 31 -4.33 -2.92 40.16
CA GLU A 31 -5.74 -3.30 39.99
C GLU A 31 -6.06 -3.62 38.52
N LEU A 32 -5.53 -2.81 37.59
CA LEU A 32 -5.69 -3.03 36.15
C LEU A 32 -5.04 -4.33 35.68
N GLU A 33 -3.90 -4.72 36.25
CA GLU A 33 -3.25 -6.00 35.93
C GLU A 33 -4.08 -7.22 36.36
N LYS A 34 -4.94 -7.07 37.37
CA LYS A 34 -5.86 -8.11 37.81
C LYS A 34 -7.11 -8.14 36.94
N ASP A 35 -7.77 -6.99 36.80
CA ASP A 35 -9.07 -6.84 36.13
C ASP A 35 -9.08 -5.64 35.17
N TRP A 36 -9.34 -5.89 33.88
CA TRP A 36 -9.42 -4.87 32.84
C TRP A 36 -10.81 -4.21 32.78
N SER A 37 -11.14 -3.44 33.82
CA SER A 37 -12.37 -2.63 33.87
C SER A 37 -12.16 -1.24 33.26
N ILE A 38 -13.16 -0.73 32.55
CA ILE A 38 -13.11 0.61 31.94
C ILE A 38 -13.00 1.71 33.01
N GLU A 39 -13.66 1.55 34.16
CA GLU A 39 -13.61 2.53 35.24
C GLU A 39 -12.17 2.71 35.72
N ILE A 40 -11.39 1.63 35.81
CA ILE A 40 -9.97 1.66 36.17
C ILE A 40 -9.15 2.33 35.06
N ILE A 41 -9.39 1.98 33.79
CA ILE A 41 -8.70 2.61 32.64
C ILE A 41 -8.93 4.13 32.64
N ASN A 42 -10.18 4.57 32.79
CA ASN A 42 -10.54 5.98 32.82
C ASN A 42 -9.91 6.71 34.01
N GLN A 43 -9.90 6.10 35.20
CA GLN A 43 -9.21 6.64 36.37
C GLN A 43 -7.71 6.78 36.13
N LEU A 44 -7.06 5.76 35.57
CA LEU A 44 -5.63 5.80 35.24
C LEU A 44 -5.32 6.88 34.21
N VAL A 45 -6.13 7.03 33.14
CA VAL A 45 -5.95 8.10 32.14
C VAL A 45 -6.02 9.48 32.79
N LEU A 46 -6.96 9.71 33.71
CA LEU A 46 -7.06 10.97 34.44
C LEU A 46 -5.81 11.21 35.31
N MET A 47 -5.37 10.20 36.05
CA MET A 47 -4.16 10.31 36.87
C MET A 47 -2.90 10.55 36.00
N TYR A 48 -2.73 9.81 34.91
CA TYR A 48 -1.63 10.03 33.97
C TYR A 48 -1.66 11.43 33.38
N THR A 49 -2.84 11.97 33.07
CA THR A 49 -2.99 13.35 32.59
C THR A 49 -2.52 14.36 33.64
N GLU A 50 -2.94 14.20 34.91
CA GLU A 50 -2.53 15.08 36.01
C GLU A 50 -1.01 15.07 36.24
N ILE A 51 -0.35 13.90 36.21
CA ILE A 51 1.10 13.79 36.42
C ILE A 51 1.89 14.32 35.22
N ILE A 52 1.39 14.13 33.99
CA ILE A 52 1.97 14.71 32.76
C ILE A 52 1.90 16.23 32.84
N GLU A 53 0.73 16.81 33.16
CA GLU A 53 0.56 18.25 33.31
C GLU A 53 1.51 18.83 34.38
N TYR A 54 1.66 18.13 35.51
CA TYR A 54 2.60 18.51 36.56
C TYR A 54 4.04 18.53 36.05
N TYR A 55 4.57 17.42 35.51
CA TYR A 55 5.98 17.37 35.08
C TYR A 55 6.26 18.23 33.85
N GLU A 56 5.30 18.40 32.95
CA GLU A 56 5.41 19.31 31.79
C GLU A 56 5.47 20.78 32.23
N TYR A 57 4.73 21.16 33.27
CA TYR A 57 4.79 22.49 33.86
C TYR A 57 6.20 22.81 34.39
N TYR A 58 6.83 21.86 35.09
CA TYR A 58 8.20 21.99 35.60
C TYR A 58 9.30 21.74 34.55
N LYS A 59 8.93 21.46 33.29
CA LYS A 59 9.86 21.13 32.19
C LYS A 59 10.78 19.94 32.51
N ASP A 60 10.25 18.99 33.28
CA ASP A 60 10.96 17.78 33.65
C ASP A 60 10.71 16.69 32.60
N PRO A 61 11.74 16.13 31.94
CA PRO A 61 11.57 15.17 30.84
C PRO A 61 10.81 13.90 31.24
N ARG A 62 10.64 13.61 32.54
CA ARG A 62 9.85 12.49 33.05
C ARG A 62 8.40 12.48 32.54
N TYR A 63 7.84 13.62 32.11
CA TYR A 63 6.50 13.63 31.51
C TYR A 63 6.42 12.73 30.27
N LEU A 64 7.52 12.55 29.52
CA LEU A 64 7.58 11.68 28.34
C LEU A 64 7.43 10.20 28.73
N ASP A 65 8.05 9.80 29.85
CA ASP A 65 7.93 8.42 30.36
C ASP A 65 6.49 8.11 30.77
N PHE A 66 5.80 9.08 31.39
CA PHE A 66 4.39 8.93 31.74
C PHE A 66 3.48 8.91 30.50
N GLN A 67 3.78 9.70 29.47
CA GLN A 67 3.07 9.64 28.18
C GLN A 67 3.22 8.27 27.52
N ASP A 68 4.45 7.74 27.44
CA ASP A 68 4.73 6.42 26.86
C ASP A 68 4.06 5.31 27.66
N ARG A 69 4.08 5.37 29.01
CA ARG A 69 3.43 4.38 29.87
C ARG A 69 1.90 4.38 29.70
N MET A 70 1.28 5.55 29.63
CA MET A 70 -0.15 5.68 29.33
C MET A 70 -0.48 5.16 27.93
N HIS A 71 0.33 5.49 26.93
CA HIS A 71 0.13 5.01 25.56
C HIS A 71 0.23 3.48 25.47
N LYS A 72 1.28 2.89 26.06
CA LYS A 72 1.47 1.43 26.14
C LYS A 72 0.30 0.74 26.83
N MET A 73 -0.28 1.35 27.87
CA MET A 73 -1.47 0.83 28.54
C MET A 73 -2.68 0.81 27.60
N LEU A 74 -2.93 1.90 26.85
CA LEU A 74 -4.10 2.03 25.95
C LEU A 74 -4.00 1.18 24.68
N VAL A 75 -2.79 0.86 24.22
CA VAL A 75 -2.55 0.03 23.03
C VAL A 75 -2.66 -1.47 23.33
N LYS A 76 -2.70 -1.88 24.61
CA LYS A 76 -2.87 -3.31 24.96
C LYS A 76 -4.21 -3.85 24.42
N PRO A 77 -4.24 -5.05 23.81
CA PRO A 77 -5.45 -5.62 23.21
C PRO A 77 -6.64 -5.72 24.19
N GLN A 78 -6.35 -5.97 25.46
CA GLN A 78 -7.34 -6.02 26.53
C GLN A 78 -8.03 -4.66 26.71
N ALA A 79 -7.27 -3.56 26.77
CA ALA A 79 -7.82 -2.21 26.87
C ALA A 79 -8.76 -1.87 25.70
N ILE A 80 -8.31 -2.19 24.48
CA ILE A 80 -9.07 -1.94 23.25
C ILE A 80 -10.37 -2.74 23.25
N THR A 81 -10.32 -4.00 23.67
CA THR A 81 -11.50 -4.87 23.76
C THR A 81 -12.50 -4.31 24.77
N THR A 82 -12.06 -3.97 25.98
CA THR A 82 -12.91 -3.39 27.02
C THR A 82 -13.55 -2.08 26.55
N MET A 83 -12.79 -1.17 25.93
CA MET A 83 -13.31 0.11 25.42
C MET A 83 -14.34 -0.09 24.29
N ARG A 84 -14.12 -1.10 23.43
CA ARG A 84 -15.04 -1.42 22.33
C ARG A 84 -16.33 -2.03 22.85
N GLU A 85 -16.25 -2.96 23.79
CA GLU A 85 -17.41 -3.61 24.39
C GLU A 85 -18.38 -2.61 25.01
N GLU A 86 -17.86 -1.63 25.75
CA GLU A 86 -18.69 -0.60 26.37
C GLU A 86 -19.37 0.30 25.31
N SER A 87 -18.63 0.70 24.26
CA SER A 87 -19.19 1.48 23.15
C SER A 87 -20.26 0.73 22.35
N SER A 88 -20.16 -0.61 22.32
CA SER A 88 -21.08 -1.48 21.60
C SER A 88 -22.31 -1.87 22.41
N SER A 89 -22.25 -1.73 23.74
CA SER A 89 -23.40 -1.95 24.59
C SER A 89 -24.41 -0.83 24.29
N PRO A 90 -25.58 -1.11 23.67
CA PRO A 90 -26.59 -0.10 23.48
C PRO A 90 -27.04 0.29 24.88
N SER A 91 -26.52 1.41 25.35
CA SER A 91 -26.79 2.00 26.65
C SER A 91 -28.27 1.79 26.92
N LYS A 92 -28.59 0.85 27.82
CA LYS A 92 -29.92 0.72 28.40
C LYS A 92 -30.13 2.06 29.07
N ARG A 93 -30.71 3.00 28.32
CA ARG A 93 -31.35 4.19 28.86
C ARG A 93 -32.35 3.64 29.86
N GLN A 94 -31.92 3.55 31.10
CA GLN A 94 -32.84 3.37 32.21
C GLN A 94 -33.77 4.57 32.10
N ASP A 95 -35.02 4.31 31.71
CA ASP A 95 -36.14 5.22 31.83
C ASP A 95 -36.26 5.63 33.31
N LEU A 96 -35.45 6.60 33.73
CA LEU A 96 -35.54 7.32 34.99
C LEU A 96 -36.60 8.44 34.88
N SER A 97 -37.72 8.14 34.24
CA SER A 97 -38.90 9.01 34.17
C SER A 97 -40.14 8.31 34.73
N LYS A 98 -40.08 7.88 35.99
CA LYS A 98 -41.26 7.78 36.85
C LYS A 98 -40.90 8.25 38.26
N SER A 99 -40.91 9.57 38.45
CA SER A 99 -41.16 10.11 39.78
C SER A 99 -42.67 9.99 40.05
N PRO A 100 -43.09 9.42 41.19
CA PRO A 100 -44.48 9.50 41.63
C PRO A 100 -44.68 10.85 42.31
N SER A 101 -45.28 11.80 41.60
CA SER A 101 -45.90 12.97 42.22
C SER A 101 -47.14 12.53 43.04
N PRO A 102 -47.33 13.03 44.27
CA PRO A 102 -48.50 12.70 45.07
C PRO A 102 -49.66 13.59 44.65
N THR A 103 -50.73 13.01 44.08
CA THR A 103 -51.98 13.74 43.86
C THR A 103 -53.18 12.83 44.13
N ARG A 104 -53.67 12.95 45.37
CA ARG A 104 -55.06 13.26 45.72
C ARG A 104 -56.16 12.47 44.98
N GLU A 105 -56.59 11.40 45.63
CA GLU A 105 -57.98 11.19 46.07
C GLU A 105 -59.09 11.72 45.15
N ARG A 106 -59.65 10.84 44.31
CA ARG A 106 -61.11 10.78 44.08
C ARG A 106 -61.55 9.45 43.49
N GLN A 107 -62.74 9.08 43.93
CA GLN A 107 -63.38 7.78 43.88
C GLN A 107 -63.99 7.42 42.52
N LEU A 108 -64.37 6.14 42.45
CA LEU A 108 -65.46 5.50 41.68
C LEU A 108 -65.11 4.90 40.31
N GLY A 109 -65.43 3.60 40.17
CA GLY A 109 -66.08 3.12 38.96
C GLY A 109 -65.54 1.82 38.37
N LEU A 110 -66.28 0.74 38.62
CA LEU A 110 -66.28 -0.56 37.93
C LEU A 110 -65.95 -0.49 36.42
N LYS A 111 -65.25 -1.50 35.88
CA LYS A 111 -65.86 -2.63 35.15
C LYS A 111 -64.81 -3.64 34.64
N LYS A 112 -65.26 -4.90 34.57
CA LYS A 112 -64.53 -6.13 34.25
C LYS A 112 -64.33 -6.35 32.74
N SER A 113 -63.25 -7.09 32.44
CA SER A 113 -63.06 -8.12 31.37
C SER A 113 -63.05 -7.71 29.89
N PRO A 114 -62.55 -8.54 28.95
CA PRO A 114 -61.59 -9.66 29.02
C PRO A 114 -60.43 -9.56 27.99
N SER A 115 -59.41 -10.42 28.13
CA SER A 115 -58.42 -10.75 27.10
C SER A 115 -59.10 -11.21 25.79
N PRO A 116 -58.45 -11.16 24.61
CA PRO A 116 -57.52 -12.24 24.25
C PRO A 116 -56.39 -11.85 23.25
N VAL A 117 -55.63 -12.90 22.90
CA VAL A 117 -54.89 -13.11 21.65
C VAL A 117 -53.38 -12.92 21.72
N ARG A 118 -52.77 -14.03 21.32
CA ARG A 118 -51.39 -14.46 21.39
C ARG A 118 -50.89 -14.35 19.95
N GLU A 119 -49.93 -13.47 19.68
CA GLU A 119 -49.24 -13.43 18.39
C GLU A 119 -47.75 -13.66 18.62
N ARG A 120 -47.27 -14.76 18.03
CA ARG A 120 -45.86 -15.12 17.89
C ARG A 120 -45.35 -14.41 16.64
N THR A 121 -44.25 -13.68 16.74
CA THR A 121 -43.45 -13.25 15.59
C THR A 121 -42.09 -13.96 15.61
N PRO A 122 -41.61 -14.50 14.48
CA PRO A 122 -40.29 -15.09 14.35
C PRO A 122 -39.30 -14.01 13.88
N GLU A 123 -38.38 -13.60 14.75
CA GLU A 123 -37.32 -12.65 14.45
C GLU A 123 -35.98 -13.41 14.32
N ALA A 124 -35.87 -14.26 13.30
CA ALA A 124 -34.67 -15.06 13.10
C ALA A 124 -34.49 -15.50 11.63
N GLU A 125 -34.54 -14.60 10.65
CA GLU A 125 -34.24 -15.01 9.26
C GLU A 125 -33.56 -13.97 8.34
N THR A 126 -33.34 -12.73 8.76
CA THR A 126 -32.74 -11.70 7.88
C THR A 126 -31.20 -11.64 7.88
N LYS A 127 -30.51 -12.48 8.67
CA LYS A 127 -29.02 -12.51 8.69
C LYS A 127 -28.39 -13.57 7.78
N LYS A 128 -29.18 -14.45 7.14
CA LYS A 128 -28.66 -15.46 6.21
C LYS A 128 -28.66 -15.04 4.74
N GLU A 129 -29.47 -14.06 4.34
CA GLU A 129 -29.58 -13.64 2.93
C GLU A 129 -28.43 -12.73 2.46
N ILE A 130 -27.88 -11.88 3.35
CA ILE A 130 -26.78 -10.97 2.97
C ILE A 130 -25.46 -11.74 2.74
N ASN A 131 -25.28 -12.89 3.40
CA ASN A 131 -24.07 -13.71 3.26
C ASN A 131 -24.10 -14.63 2.03
N ILE A 132 -25.28 -14.86 1.43
CA ILE A 132 -25.41 -15.67 0.21
C ILE A 132 -25.13 -14.81 -1.03
N VAL A 133 -25.53 -13.54 -1.04
CA VAL A 133 -25.34 -12.62 -2.17
C VAL A 133 -23.85 -12.22 -2.36
N HIS A 134 -23.08 -12.13 -1.27
CA HIS A 134 -21.64 -11.81 -1.39
C HIS A 134 -20.79 -13.00 -1.81
N LYS A 135 -21.23 -14.24 -1.51
CA LYS A 135 -20.51 -15.46 -1.89
C LYS A 135 -20.74 -15.84 -3.35
N THR A 136 -21.91 -15.52 -3.92
CA THR A 136 -22.20 -15.75 -5.35
C THR A 136 -21.45 -14.78 -6.27
N HIS A 137 -21.23 -13.52 -5.88
CA HIS A 137 -20.53 -12.57 -6.75
C HIS A 137 -19.04 -12.91 -6.95
N ILE A 138 -18.39 -13.54 -5.95
CA ILE A 138 -16.99 -13.97 -6.05
C ILE A 138 -16.85 -15.25 -6.90
N GLN A 139 -17.85 -16.13 -6.91
CA GLN A 139 -17.82 -17.35 -7.74
C GLN A 139 -18.05 -17.07 -9.24
N TYR A 140 -18.76 -16.00 -9.62
CA TYR A 140 -18.93 -15.66 -11.04
C TYR A 140 -17.69 -15.00 -11.64
N ALA A 141 -16.87 -14.28 -10.86
CA ALA A 141 -15.65 -13.66 -11.37
C ALA A 141 -14.51 -14.66 -11.66
N ILE A 142 -14.51 -15.82 -11.00
CA ILE A 142 -13.49 -16.87 -11.21
C ILE A 142 -13.86 -17.80 -12.37
N LYS A 143 -15.14 -17.87 -12.76
CA LYS A 143 -15.62 -18.77 -13.82
C LYS A 143 -15.51 -18.20 -15.24
N GLU A 144 -15.23 -16.91 -15.41
CA GLU A 144 -15.05 -16.29 -16.73
C GLU A 144 -13.61 -16.37 -17.27
N GLU A 145 -12.62 -16.80 -16.46
CA GLU A 145 -11.23 -16.97 -16.92
C GLU A 145 -10.90 -18.41 -17.40
N GLU A 146 -11.77 -19.40 -17.17
CA GLU A 146 -11.49 -20.79 -17.54
C GLU A 146 -12.15 -21.28 -18.85
N ASP A 147 -12.95 -20.46 -19.56
CA ASP A 147 -13.71 -20.90 -20.74
C ASP A 147 -13.38 -20.15 -22.06
N SER A 148 -12.16 -19.62 -22.18
CA SER A 148 -11.66 -19.01 -23.44
C SER A 148 -10.45 -19.72 -24.05
N GLY A 149 -10.29 -21.01 -23.75
CA GLY A 149 -9.35 -21.90 -24.41
C GLY A 149 -10.06 -22.91 -25.31
N SER A 150 -10.51 -22.49 -26.48
CA SER A 150 -10.81 -23.45 -27.56
C SER A 150 -10.15 -23.02 -28.87
N GLU A 151 -9.44 -24.02 -29.41
CA GLU A 151 -8.72 -24.04 -30.66
C GLU A 151 -9.63 -23.72 -31.85
N ALA A 152 -9.12 -22.89 -32.76
CA ALA A 152 -9.54 -22.93 -34.15
C ALA A 152 -8.34 -22.61 -35.02
N GLU A 153 -7.65 -23.67 -35.45
CA GLU A 153 -6.94 -23.67 -36.72
C GLU A 153 -7.94 -23.25 -37.82
N ASN A 154 -7.60 -22.23 -38.60
CA ASN A 154 -8.15 -22.11 -39.94
C ASN A 154 -7.19 -21.37 -40.87
N GLU A 155 -6.99 -22.02 -42.00
CA GLU A 155 -6.11 -21.67 -43.09
C GLU A 155 -6.56 -20.39 -43.81
N SER A 156 -5.56 -19.73 -44.40
CA SER A 156 -5.60 -18.93 -45.63
C SER A 156 -6.96 -18.51 -46.20
N GLU A 157 -7.18 -17.19 -46.32
CA GLU A 157 -7.56 -16.62 -47.61
C GLU A 157 -7.23 -15.13 -47.73
N SER A 158 -6.56 -14.83 -48.83
CA SER A 158 -6.15 -13.51 -49.31
C SER A 158 -7.35 -12.64 -49.69
N SER A 159 -7.39 -11.40 -49.21
CA SER A 159 -8.06 -10.33 -49.95
C SER A 159 -7.27 -9.02 -49.86
N LYS A 160 -6.99 -8.50 -51.05
CA LYS A 160 -6.34 -7.23 -51.34
C LYS A 160 -7.30 -6.10 -50.98
N ILE A 161 -6.87 -5.14 -50.17
CA ILE A 161 -7.53 -3.84 -50.05
C ILE A 161 -6.47 -2.75 -50.27
N ASN A 162 -6.69 -1.97 -51.32
CA ASN A 162 -5.97 -0.76 -51.71
C ASN A 162 -6.07 0.32 -50.62
N PRO A 163 -4.99 1.04 -50.30
CA PRO A 163 -5.08 2.36 -49.68
C PRO A 163 -4.62 3.42 -50.70
N GLU A 164 -5.57 4.07 -51.34
CA GLU A 164 -5.35 5.31 -52.08
C GLU A 164 -6.29 6.37 -51.49
N GLU A 165 -5.74 7.57 -51.23
CA GLU A 165 -6.43 8.80 -50.78
C GLU A 165 -6.81 8.80 -49.28
N GLU A 166 -6.28 9.64 -48.40
CA GLU A 166 -6.35 11.11 -48.40
C GLU A 166 -5.28 11.65 -47.42
N ASN A 167 -4.22 12.29 -47.92
CA ASN A 167 -3.25 13.03 -47.11
C ASN A 167 -3.59 14.53 -47.20
N GLN A 168 -4.37 15.04 -46.23
CA GLN A 168 -4.54 16.48 -46.05
C GLN A 168 -3.41 17.02 -45.17
N ASN A 169 -2.47 17.69 -45.83
CA ASN A 169 -1.41 18.52 -45.26
C ASN A 169 -1.99 19.56 -44.29
N ILE A 170 -1.59 19.51 -43.02
CA ILE A 170 -1.67 20.65 -42.10
C ILE A 170 -0.24 21.22 -41.98
N GLU A 171 -0.02 22.30 -42.72
CA GLU A 171 1.22 23.06 -42.76
C GLU A 171 1.34 23.92 -41.50
N ILE A 172 2.00 23.41 -40.47
CA ILE A 172 2.36 24.18 -39.26
C ILE A 172 3.68 24.90 -39.54
N SER A 173 3.58 26.21 -39.82
CA SER A 173 4.72 27.11 -39.99
C SER A 173 5.47 27.29 -38.66
N ILE A 174 6.52 26.50 -38.42
CA ILE A 174 7.47 26.71 -37.33
C ILE A 174 8.51 27.73 -37.78
N THR A 175 8.42 28.94 -37.23
CA THR A 175 9.42 30.01 -37.41
C THR A 175 10.68 29.62 -36.64
N ILE A 176 11.73 29.24 -37.37
CA ILE A 176 13.08 28.97 -36.85
C ILE A 176 13.82 30.31 -36.78
N MET A 177 14.21 30.74 -35.57
CA MET A 177 15.11 31.87 -35.39
C MET A 177 16.57 31.44 -35.63
N PRO A 178 17.40 32.28 -36.27
CA PRO A 178 18.76 31.91 -36.64
C PRO A 178 19.73 31.91 -35.46
N ASP A 179 20.60 30.91 -35.49
CA ASP A 179 21.72 30.64 -34.59
C ASP A 179 22.64 31.85 -34.40
N THR A 180 22.95 32.13 -33.13
CA THR A 180 24.04 33.03 -32.73
C THR A 180 25.23 32.19 -32.30
N GLU A 181 26.37 32.44 -32.94
CA GLU A 181 27.65 31.75 -32.77
C GLU A 181 28.16 31.74 -31.31
N PRO A 182 28.80 30.65 -30.85
CA PRO A 182 29.48 30.63 -29.55
C PRO A 182 30.89 31.22 -29.65
N ALA A 183 31.05 32.43 -29.10
CA ALA A 183 32.36 33.00 -28.82
C ALA A 183 33.07 32.23 -27.68
N LYS A 184 34.30 31.83 -27.97
CA LYS A 184 35.28 31.24 -27.04
C LYS A 184 35.53 32.19 -25.86
N SER A 185 35.39 31.71 -24.63
CA SER A 185 35.89 32.43 -23.45
C SER A 185 36.18 31.50 -22.27
N THR A 186 37.48 31.25 -22.10
CA THR A 186 38.23 31.43 -20.85
C THR A 186 37.82 30.63 -19.61
N GLN A 187 38.68 29.67 -19.28
CA GLN A 187 38.83 29.04 -17.97
C GLN A 187 38.71 30.07 -16.82
N ARG A 188 37.70 29.90 -15.97
CA ARG A 188 37.64 30.54 -14.64
C ARG A 188 37.39 29.49 -13.57
N ARG A 189 38.31 29.45 -12.62
CA ARG A 189 38.33 28.62 -11.41
C ARG A 189 37.02 28.73 -10.65
N HIS A 190 36.40 27.59 -10.36
CA HIS A 190 35.31 27.48 -9.39
C HIS A 190 35.86 27.64 -7.97
N THR A 191 35.69 28.83 -7.40
CA THR A 191 35.67 29.00 -5.94
C THR A 191 34.29 28.60 -5.43
N PHE A 192 34.23 27.65 -4.51
CA PHE A 192 33.03 27.24 -3.79
C PHE A 192 32.43 28.44 -3.03
N SER A 193 31.43 29.09 -3.63
CA SER A 193 30.61 30.10 -2.95
C SER A 193 29.43 29.40 -2.29
N THR A 194 29.40 29.46 -0.96
CA THR A 194 28.35 28.95 -0.09
C THR A 194 26.98 29.52 -0.51
N PRO A 195 25.93 28.69 -0.71
CA PRO A 195 24.61 29.18 -1.10
C PRO A 195 23.94 29.90 0.09
N GLN A 196 23.65 31.18 -0.10
CA GLN A 196 22.93 32.02 0.87
C GLN A 196 21.44 31.56 0.96
N PRO A 197 20.93 31.17 2.16
CA PRO A 197 19.62 30.52 2.32
C PRO A 197 18.39 31.46 2.24
N LYS A 198 18.57 32.78 2.08
CA LYS A 198 17.49 33.76 2.31
C LYS A 198 16.47 33.93 1.17
N ARG A 199 16.62 33.24 0.03
CA ARG A 199 15.68 33.37 -1.12
C ARG A 199 14.54 32.35 -1.14
N PHE A 200 14.59 31.28 -0.33
CA PHE A 200 13.58 30.23 -0.36
C PHE A 200 12.36 30.50 0.52
N GLU A 201 12.49 31.26 1.62
CA GLU A 201 11.38 31.54 2.54
C GLU A 201 10.25 32.32 1.86
N ASN A 202 10.58 33.34 1.05
CA ASN A 202 9.59 34.11 0.31
C ASN A 202 8.80 33.26 -0.71
N SER A 203 9.40 32.19 -1.25
CA SER A 203 8.73 31.29 -2.21
C SER A 203 7.73 30.35 -1.52
N ILE A 204 8.02 29.92 -0.30
CA ILE A 204 7.14 29.04 0.47
C ILE A 204 5.92 29.84 0.96
N GLU A 205 6.15 31.07 1.43
CA GLU A 205 5.07 31.93 1.92
C GLU A 205 4.13 32.38 0.78
N GLN A 206 4.67 32.65 -0.41
CA GLN A 206 3.86 32.89 -1.61
C GLN A 206 3.02 31.67 -2.00
N ARG A 207 3.61 30.46 -2.04
CA ARG A 207 2.87 29.23 -2.33
C ARG A 207 1.78 28.94 -1.30
N LYS A 208 2.04 29.21 -0.01
CA LYS A 208 1.04 29.07 1.06
C LYS A 208 -0.12 30.05 0.86
N LYS A 209 0.17 31.31 0.57
CA LYS A 209 -0.84 32.35 0.33
C LYS A 209 -1.68 32.06 -0.92
N GLU A 210 -1.06 31.53 -1.97
CA GLU A 210 -1.76 31.08 -3.18
C GLU A 210 -2.67 29.87 -2.89
N SER A 211 -2.17 28.90 -2.12
CA SER A 211 -2.98 27.77 -1.66
C SER A 211 -4.17 28.20 -0.79
N GLU A 212 -4.01 29.18 0.09
CA GLU A 212 -5.10 29.71 0.90
C GLU A 212 -6.14 30.47 0.05
N ARG A 213 -5.70 31.23 -0.95
CA ARG A 213 -6.60 31.87 -1.92
C ARG A 213 -7.39 30.83 -2.72
N ASN A 214 -6.73 29.78 -3.21
CA ASN A 214 -7.40 28.69 -3.93
C ASN A 214 -8.41 27.96 -3.03
N LYS A 215 -8.06 27.70 -1.77
CA LYS A 215 -8.98 27.10 -0.80
C LYS A 215 -10.19 27.99 -0.51
N SER A 216 -9.97 29.29 -0.34
CA SER A 216 -11.04 30.27 -0.13
C SER A 216 -11.96 30.37 -1.36
N TYR A 217 -11.39 30.37 -2.56
CA TYR A 217 -12.13 30.40 -3.82
C TYR A 217 -12.99 29.14 -4.01
N LEU A 218 -12.42 27.95 -3.81
CA LEU A 218 -13.13 26.67 -3.86
C LEU A 218 -14.26 26.64 -2.82
N SER A 219 -14.00 27.09 -1.60
CA SER A 219 -15.01 27.16 -0.54
C SER A 219 -16.16 28.11 -0.91
N ALA A 220 -15.86 29.26 -1.50
CA ALA A 220 -16.87 30.20 -1.96
C ALA A 220 -17.73 29.62 -3.10
N GLN A 221 -17.12 28.93 -4.07
CA GLN A 221 -17.86 28.21 -5.11
C GLN A 221 -18.77 27.11 -4.54
N LEU A 222 -18.29 26.36 -3.54
CA LEU A 222 -19.05 25.28 -2.92
C LEU A 222 -20.28 25.85 -2.17
N ASN A 223 -20.09 26.92 -1.41
CA ASN A 223 -21.18 27.62 -0.74
C ASN A 223 -22.18 28.25 -1.73
N GLN A 224 -21.69 28.78 -2.85
CA GLN A 224 -22.54 29.29 -3.92
C GLN A 224 -23.35 28.18 -4.59
N ALA A 225 -22.75 27.01 -4.82
CA ALA A 225 -23.42 25.84 -5.39
C ALA A 225 -24.48 25.26 -4.44
N LEU A 226 -24.25 25.30 -3.12
CA LEU A 226 -25.22 24.89 -2.10
C LEU A 226 -26.40 25.87 -1.97
N ALA A 227 -26.21 27.13 -2.35
CA ALA A 227 -27.26 28.15 -2.35
C ALA A 227 -28.17 28.09 -3.60
N GLU A 228 -27.79 27.35 -4.65
CA GLU A 228 -28.63 27.19 -5.83
C GLU A 228 -29.82 26.22 -5.57
N PRO A 229 -30.98 26.44 -6.22
CA PRO A 229 -32.13 25.56 -6.11
C PRO A 229 -31.76 24.10 -6.42
N SER A 230 -32.21 23.18 -5.55
CA SER A 230 -31.95 21.72 -5.57
C SER A 230 -31.94 21.06 -6.97
N TYR A 231 -32.80 21.50 -7.90
CA TYR A 231 -32.87 20.92 -9.24
C TYR A 231 -31.67 21.24 -10.16
N LYS A 232 -30.96 22.36 -9.94
CA LYS A 232 -29.74 22.69 -10.71
C LYS A 232 -28.52 21.96 -10.18
N LEU A 233 -28.46 21.75 -8.85
CA LEU A 233 -27.41 20.98 -8.20
C LEU A 233 -27.39 19.54 -8.72
N SER A 234 -28.57 18.92 -8.88
CA SER A 234 -28.71 17.57 -9.44
C SER A 234 -28.14 17.46 -10.87
N LYS A 235 -28.51 18.39 -11.78
CA LYS A 235 -27.99 18.39 -13.15
C LYS A 235 -26.47 18.63 -13.24
N ASN A 236 -25.94 19.49 -12.38
CA ASN A 236 -24.49 19.72 -12.33
C ASN A 236 -23.74 18.51 -11.77
N LEU A 237 -24.29 17.85 -10.74
CA LEU A 237 -23.71 16.62 -10.21
C LEU A 237 -23.70 15.52 -11.27
N GLU A 238 -24.80 15.35 -12.01
CA GLU A 238 -24.90 14.38 -13.09
C GLU A 238 -23.89 14.64 -14.21
N ARG A 239 -23.68 15.91 -14.60
CA ARG A 239 -22.62 16.29 -15.55
C ARG A 239 -21.22 15.99 -15.03
N ILE A 240 -20.95 16.27 -13.74
CA ILE A 240 -19.66 15.99 -13.12
C ILE A 240 -19.41 14.48 -13.09
N ILE A 241 -20.40 13.68 -12.68
CA ILE A 241 -20.34 12.22 -12.69
C ILE A 241 -20.06 11.71 -14.11
N HIS A 242 -20.81 12.19 -15.11
CA HIS A 242 -20.61 11.80 -16.50
C HIS A 242 -19.21 12.18 -17.02
N LEU A 243 -18.72 13.37 -16.69
CA LEU A 243 -17.37 13.81 -17.06
C LEU A 243 -16.31 12.92 -16.42
N HIS A 244 -16.43 12.58 -15.14
CA HIS A 244 -15.51 11.66 -14.47
C HIS A 244 -15.57 10.26 -15.07
N GLN A 245 -16.76 9.73 -15.38
CA GLN A 245 -16.90 8.43 -16.05
C GLN A 245 -16.26 8.44 -17.44
N THR A 246 -16.43 9.52 -18.20
CA THR A 246 -15.82 9.67 -19.54
C THR A 246 -14.30 9.75 -19.43
N ASN A 247 -13.78 10.58 -18.53
CA ASN A 247 -12.34 10.71 -18.30
C ASN A 247 -11.72 9.39 -17.80
N ALA A 248 -12.39 8.69 -16.89
CA ALA A 248 -11.94 7.38 -16.41
C ALA A 248 -11.88 6.35 -17.55
N LYS A 249 -12.88 6.33 -18.44
CA LYS A 249 -12.86 5.47 -19.64
C LYS A 249 -11.70 5.80 -20.58
N VAL A 250 -11.44 7.10 -20.83
CA VAL A 250 -10.31 7.54 -21.68
C VAL A 250 -8.98 7.15 -21.07
N ILE A 251 -8.80 7.35 -19.76
CA ILE A 251 -7.57 6.95 -19.05
C ILE A 251 -7.40 5.44 -19.10
N ALA A 252 -8.46 4.66 -18.83
CA ALA A 252 -8.42 3.20 -18.89
C ALA A 252 -8.06 2.68 -20.30
N GLN A 253 -8.65 3.28 -21.35
CA GLN A 253 -8.31 2.95 -22.75
C GLN A 253 -6.85 3.28 -23.06
N LYS A 254 -6.35 4.44 -22.63
CA LYS A 254 -4.95 4.82 -22.82
C LYS A 254 -3.99 3.88 -22.09
N CYS A 255 -4.27 3.53 -20.83
CA CYS A 255 -3.48 2.55 -20.10
C CYS A 255 -3.50 1.18 -20.80
N SER A 256 -4.66 0.74 -21.30
CA SER A 256 -4.77 -0.51 -22.06
C SER A 256 -3.94 -0.50 -23.35
N SER A 257 -3.93 0.61 -24.11
CA SER A 257 -3.07 0.74 -25.29
C SER A 257 -1.59 0.76 -24.94
N ASP A 258 -1.22 1.43 -23.83
CA ASP A 258 0.17 1.50 -23.37
C ASP A 258 0.69 0.10 -22.99
N PHE A 259 -0.09 -0.71 -22.24
CA PHE A 259 0.28 -2.09 -21.93
C PHE A 259 0.42 -2.97 -23.18
N LYS A 260 -0.53 -2.88 -24.13
CA LYS A 260 -0.41 -3.62 -25.41
C LYS A 260 0.85 -3.25 -26.19
N SER A 261 1.25 -1.97 -26.17
CA SER A 261 2.49 -1.52 -26.81
C SER A 261 3.75 -2.05 -26.12
N GLN A 262 3.74 -2.10 -24.78
CA GLN A 262 4.84 -2.64 -23.98
C GLN A 262 5.00 -4.15 -24.21
N ASP A 263 3.90 -4.90 -24.27
CA ASP A 263 3.93 -6.33 -24.56
C ASP A 263 4.43 -6.62 -25.98
N SER A 264 4.06 -5.78 -26.95
CA SER A 264 4.56 -5.90 -28.32
C SER A 264 6.08 -5.67 -28.39
N ASP A 265 6.59 -4.62 -27.72
CA ASP A 265 8.02 -4.33 -27.64
C ASP A 265 8.80 -5.44 -26.91
N LEU A 266 8.26 -5.94 -25.81
CA LEU A 266 8.84 -7.06 -25.07
C LEU A 266 8.96 -8.31 -25.95
N ASN A 267 7.89 -8.68 -26.66
CA ASN A 267 7.88 -9.80 -27.59
C ASN A 267 8.89 -9.61 -28.72
N HIS A 268 9.02 -8.39 -29.26
CA HIS A 268 10.02 -8.08 -30.28
C HIS A 268 11.45 -8.25 -29.75
N ARG A 269 11.72 -7.79 -28.52
CA ARG A 269 13.03 -7.96 -27.86
C ARG A 269 13.35 -9.42 -27.58
N LEU A 270 12.37 -10.22 -27.14
CA LEU A 270 12.55 -11.66 -26.92
C LEU A 270 12.84 -12.40 -28.24
N LYS A 271 12.08 -12.12 -29.31
CA LYS A 271 12.36 -12.67 -30.65
C LYS A 271 13.75 -12.29 -31.15
N SER A 272 14.14 -11.03 -30.95
CA SER A 272 15.48 -10.53 -31.34
C SER A 272 16.60 -11.25 -30.57
N ARG A 273 16.43 -11.48 -29.26
CA ARG A 273 17.39 -12.26 -28.47
C ARG A 273 17.46 -13.72 -28.91
N LYS A 274 16.32 -14.37 -29.13
CA LYS A 274 16.27 -15.75 -29.61
C LYS A 274 16.98 -15.90 -30.96
N LYS A 275 16.76 -14.96 -31.88
CA LYS A 275 17.47 -14.91 -33.16
C LYS A 275 18.97 -14.73 -32.98
N ALA A 276 19.41 -13.79 -32.14
CA ALA A 276 20.83 -13.56 -31.87
C ALA A 276 21.53 -14.79 -31.25
N MET A 277 20.84 -15.56 -30.41
CA MET A 277 21.37 -16.81 -29.86
C MET A 277 21.52 -17.89 -30.93
N LEU A 278 20.53 -18.02 -31.83
CA LEU A 278 20.59 -18.96 -32.95
C LEU A 278 21.73 -18.61 -33.94
N ASP A 279 21.86 -17.32 -34.27
CA ASP A 279 22.92 -16.81 -35.14
C ASP A 279 24.32 -17.01 -34.52
N LYS A 280 24.43 -17.00 -33.18
CA LYS A 280 25.69 -17.29 -32.48
C LYS A 280 26.02 -18.78 -32.52
N SER A 281 25.03 -19.66 -32.27
CA SER A 281 25.23 -21.12 -32.29
C SER A 281 25.64 -21.67 -33.66
N THR A 282 25.21 -21.02 -34.74
CA THR A 282 25.57 -21.41 -36.12
C THR A 282 26.97 -20.96 -36.54
N ARG A 283 27.54 -19.93 -35.90
CA ARG A 283 28.91 -19.49 -36.18
C ARG A 283 29.97 -20.36 -35.51
N ASP A 284 29.70 -20.82 -34.29
CA ASP A 284 30.68 -21.61 -33.52
C ASP A 284 30.82 -23.06 -34.02
N THR A 285 29.91 -23.54 -34.87
CA THR A 285 29.96 -24.89 -35.46
C THR A 285 30.63 -24.97 -36.84
N SER A 286 30.99 -23.85 -37.48
CA SER A 286 31.62 -23.86 -38.82
C SER A 286 33.15 -23.71 -38.83
N ILE A 287 33.81 -23.76 -37.67
CA ILE A 287 35.27 -23.58 -37.56
C ILE A 287 36.09 -24.78 -38.09
N TYR A 288 35.46 -25.90 -38.47
CA TYR A 288 36.19 -27.09 -38.95
C TYR A 288 36.50 -27.13 -40.47
N ASP A 289 36.11 -26.13 -41.26
CA ASP A 289 36.39 -26.10 -42.72
C ASP A 289 37.16 -24.84 -43.19
N SER A 290 38.04 -24.28 -42.34
CA SER A 290 39.02 -23.29 -42.84
C SER A 290 40.33 -23.97 -43.25
N PRO A 291 40.72 -23.91 -44.54
CA PRO A 291 41.95 -24.52 -45.02
C PRO A 291 43.16 -23.81 -44.42
N LEU A 292 43.98 -24.60 -43.74
CA LEU A 292 45.39 -24.35 -43.39
C LEU A 292 46.03 -23.24 -44.24
N ASN A 293 46.07 -22.02 -43.71
CA ASN A 293 47.01 -21.01 -44.19
C ASN A 293 48.06 -20.76 -43.11
N LYS A 294 49.16 -21.50 -43.27
CA LYS A 294 50.42 -21.33 -42.54
C LYS A 294 51.04 -19.98 -42.92
N SER A 295 51.19 -19.07 -41.96
CA SER A 295 52.25 -18.07 -41.77
C SER A 295 51.62 -16.93 -40.97
N CYS A 296 52.23 -16.32 -39.96
CA CYS A 296 53.63 -15.99 -39.80
C CYS A 296 53.91 -15.97 -38.29
N ILE A 297 54.91 -16.73 -37.88
CA ILE A 297 55.56 -16.61 -36.59
C ILE A 297 56.48 -15.40 -36.71
N ASP A 298 56.23 -14.34 -35.95
CA ASP A 298 57.27 -13.38 -35.60
C ASP A 298 57.39 -13.31 -34.08
N VAL A 299 58.50 -13.89 -33.65
CA VAL A 299 59.03 -13.94 -32.30
C VAL A 299 59.65 -12.58 -31.98
N LEU A 300 59.25 -11.97 -30.86
CA LEU A 300 60.08 -11.00 -30.17
C LEU A 300 60.42 -11.54 -28.77
N PRO A 301 61.72 -11.59 -28.40
CA PRO A 301 62.14 -12.06 -27.09
C PRO A 301 62.06 -10.90 -26.10
N ASN A 302 61.34 -11.08 -24.99
CA ASN A 302 61.53 -10.24 -23.81
C ASN A 302 62.13 -11.10 -22.70
N GLU A 303 63.46 -11.08 -22.64
CA GLU A 303 64.24 -11.62 -21.54
C GLU A 303 64.03 -10.72 -20.32
N ASN A 304 63.34 -11.25 -19.30
CA ASN A 304 63.53 -10.93 -17.88
C ASN A 304 62.56 -11.74 -17.00
N SER A 305 62.62 -13.08 -17.08
CA SER A 305 62.06 -13.95 -16.04
C SER A 305 63.18 -14.77 -15.39
N PRO A 306 63.30 -14.78 -14.05
CA PRO A 306 64.23 -15.67 -13.34
C PRO A 306 63.81 -17.14 -13.44
N PRO A 307 64.74 -18.07 -13.19
CA PRO A 307 64.62 -19.47 -13.58
C PRO A 307 63.78 -20.30 -12.59
N GLU A 308 63.14 -21.31 -13.16
CA GLU A 308 62.95 -22.66 -12.65
C GLU A 308 62.47 -22.87 -11.20
N PHE A 309 61.24 -23.38 -11.09
CA PHE A 309 61.00 -24.60 -10.32
C PHE A 309 59.98 -25.48 -11.04
N SER A 310 60.50 -26.37 -11.88
CA SER A 310 59.74 -27.45 -12.53
C SER A 310 59.53 -28.58 -11.54
N LEU A 311 58.34 -28.67 -10.94
CA LEU A 311 57.83 -29.92 -10.40
C LEU A 311 56.66 -30.40 -11.26
N LEU A 312 57.03 -31.31 -12.15
CA LEU A 312 56.21 -32.29 -12.84
C LEU A 312 54.88 -32.58 -12.13
N ASN A 313 53.77 -32.27 -12.81
CA ASN A 313 52.56 -33.07 -12.69
C ASN A 313 52.03 -33.33 -14.10
N PRO A 314 52.04 -34.59 -14.59
CA PRO A 314 51.50 -34.93 -15.89
C PRO A 314 49.97 -34.92 -15.80
N MET A 315 49.38 -33.75 -16.05
CA MET A 315 47.96 -33.65 -16.40
C MET A 315 47.78 -34.28 -17.79
N SER A 316 47.56 -35.59 -17.78
CA SER A 316 46.97 -36.31 -18.89
C SER A 316 45.68 -35.62 -19.28
N GLU A 317 45.70 -34.94 -20.42
CA GLU A 317 44.51 -34.52 -21.17
C GLU A 317 43.78 -35.79 -21.63
N VAL A 318 43.08 -36.43 -20.70
CA VAL A 318 42.07 -37.41 -21.05
C VAL A 318 40.90 -36.59 -21.57
N ASN A 319 40.85 -36.39 -22.89
CA ASN A 319 39.65 -36.05 -23.62
C ASN A 319 38.64 -37.20 -23.41
N LEU A 320 38.03 -37.23 -22.22
CA LEU A 320 36.79 -37.91 -21.97
C LEU A 320 35.75 -37.12 -22.75
N SER A 321 35.57 -37.49 -24.02
CA SER A 321 34.37 -37.20 -24.77
C SER A 321 33.22 -37.90 -24.05
N PHE A 322 32.77 -37.27 -22.97
CA PHE A 322 31.56 -37.62 -22.26
C PHE A 322 30.45 -37.28 -23.24
N ASN A 323 30.05 -38.25 -24.06
CA ASN A 323 28.78 -38.18 -24.77
C ASN A 323 27.72 -38.35 -23.69
N PRO A 324 27.08 -37.26 -23.20
CA PRO A 324 26.00 -37.41 -22.25
C PRO A 324 24.97 -38.34 -22.88
N SER A 325 24.64 -39.41 -22.17
CA SER A 325 23.61 -40.31 -22.64
C SER A 325 22.31 -39.50 -22.77
N CYS A 326 21.56 -39.71 -23.85
CA CYS A 326 20.36 -38.94 -24.19
C CYS A 326 19.28 -38.96 -23.07
N GLU A 327 19.38 -39.88 -22.10
CA GLU A 327 18.45 -39.97 -20.98
C GLU A 327 18.72 -38.96 -19.86
N ASP A 328 19.96 -38.51 -19.66
CA ASP A 328 20.32 -37.55 -18.60
C ASP A 328 19.71 -36.15 -18.85
N SER A 329 19.44 -35.81 -20.12
CA SER A 329 18.84 -34.53 -20.51
C SER A 329 17.41 -34.37 -19.96
N LYS A 330 16.60 -35.44 -20.00
CA LYS A 330 15.18 -35.36 -19.62
C LYS A 330 14.99 -35.12 -18.11
N HIS A 331 15.92 -35.60 -17.30
CA HIS A 331 15.89 -35.38 -15.86
C HIS A 331 16.17 -33.92 -15.51
N ILE A 332 17.09 -33.29 -16.24
CA ILE A 332 17.42 -31.87 -16.06
C ILE A 332 16.23 -30.98 -16.47
N ASP A 333 15.60 -31.27 -17.61
CA ASP A 333 14.45 -30.49 -18.10
C ASP A 333 13.28 -30.54 -17.10
N ASN A 334 12.99 -31.71 -16.54
CA ASN A 334 11.94 -31.86 -15.51
C ASN A 334 12.26 -31.08 -14.22
N LEU A 335 13.53 -31.01 -13.83
CA LEU A 335 13.94 -30.22 -12.65
C LEU A 335 13.82 -28.71 -12.92
N GLU A 336 14.15 -28.26 -14.12
CA GLU A 336 13.99 -26.87 -14.52
C GLU A 336 12.52 -26.43 -14.47
N ILE A 337 11.61 -27.24 -15.04
CA ILE A 337 10.16 -26.99 -14.99
C ILE A 337 9.65 -26.93 -13.54
N GLN A 338 10.03 -27.90 -12.69
CA GLN A 338 9.60 -27.90 -11.29
C GLN A 338 10.15 -26.71 -10.50
N LEU A 339 11.37 -26.25 -10.83
CA LEU A 339 11.96 -25.09 -10.20
C LEU A 339 11.24 -23.80 -10.63
N GLU A 340 10.88 -23.69 -11.90
CA GLU A 340 10.10 -22.56 -12.45
C GLU A 340 8.73 -22.48 -11.79
N ASP A 341 7.96 -23.57 -11.76
CA ASP A 341 6.65 -23.66 -11.10
C ASP A 341 6.72 -23.26 -9.62
N LEU A 342 7.75 -23.73 -8.92
CA LEU A 342 7.98 -23.43 -7.50
C LEU A 342 8.26 -21.94 -7.30
N MET A 343 9.09 -21.34 -8.16
CA MET A 343 9.38 -19.92 -8.12
C MET A 343 8.11 -19.11 -8.37
N GLU A 344 7.37 -19.38 -9.44
CA GLU A 344 6.13 -18.68 -9.79
C GLU A 344 5.10 -18.76 -8.66
N LYS A 345 4.84 -19.97 -8.15
CA LYS A 345 3.92 -20.18 -7.03
C LYS A 345 4.33 -19.42 -5.77
N SER A 346 5.63 -19.40 -5.46
CA SER A 346 6.13 -18.67 -4.29
C SER A 346 6.00 -17.14 -4.43
N PHE A 347 6.19 -16.61 -5.65
CA PHE A 347 6.00 -15.20 -5.94
C PHE A 347 4.53 -14.81 -5.88
N SER A 348 3.64 -15.60 -6.47
CA SER A 348 2.19 -15.39 -6.43
C SER A 348 1.65 -15.42 -4.99
N GLU A 349 2.04 -16.42 -4.19
CA GLU A 349 1.63 -16.52 -2.78
C GLU A 349 2.12 -15.33 -1.95
N LYS A 350 3.38 -14.91 -2.17
CA LYS A 350 3.95 -13.72 -1.50
C LYS A 350 3.18 -12.45 -1.86
N ALA A 351 2.89 -12.25 -3.15
CA ALA A 351 2.14 -11.09 -3.62
C ALA A 351 0.72 -11.05 -3.04
N SER A 352 0.05 -12.21 -3.01
CA SER A 352 -1.30 -12.35 -2.45
C SER A 352 -1.35 -11.98 -0.96
N LYS A 353 -0.45 -12.52 -0.13
CA LYS A 353 -0.39 -12.21 1.31
C LYS A 353 -0.10 -10.73 1.58
N ILE A 354 0.82 -10.13 0.82
CA ILE A 354 1.13 -8.70 0.94
C ILE A 354 -0.10 -7.85 0.60
N ASN A 355 -0.83 -8.23 -0.44
CA ASN A 355 -2.02 -7.50 -0.86
C ASN A 355 -3.15 -7.60 0.18
N GLU A 356 -3.35 -8.79 0.77
CA GLU A 356 -4.32 -9.01 1.85
C GLU A 356 -4.02 -8.12 3.07
N ILE A 357 -2.77 -8.08 3.53
CA ILE A 357 -2.35 -7.20 4.64
C ILE A 357 -2.65 -5.75 4.27
N LYS A 358 -2.21 -5.31 3.10
CA LYS A 358 -2.40 -3.93 2.66
C LYS A 358 -3.88 -3.54 2.62
N LEU A 359 -4.74 -4.39 2.06
CA LEU A 359 -6.18 -4.17 2.00
C LEU A 359 -6.78 -4.03 3.40
N ASN A 360 -6.42 -4.91 4.33
CA ASN A 360 -6.92 -4.90 5.70
C ASN A 360 -6.56 -3.59 6.44
N TYR A 361 -5.32 -3.11 6.29
CA TYR A 361 -4.90 -1.83 6.88
C TYR A 361 -5.50 -0.62 6.17
N GLU A 362 -5.62 -0.64 4.84
CA GLU A 362 -6.24 0.45 4.08
C GLU A 362 -7.71 0.66 4.46
N VAL A 363 -8.46 -0.42 4.68
CA VAL A 363 -9.86 -0.35 5.17
C VAL A 363 -9.91 0.36 6.53
N GLN A 364 -9.09 -0.06 7.50
CA GLN A 364 -9.10 0.52 8.84
C GLN A 364 -8.60 1.98 8.84
N ILE A 365 -7.56 2.29 8.06
CA ILE A 365 -7.04 3.65 7.92
C ILE A 365 -8.14 4.55 7.35
N LYS A 366 -8.85 4.11 6.32
CA LYS A 366 -9.91 4.90 5.66
C LYS A 366 -11.09 5.20 6.60
N GLU A 367 -11.37 4.32 7.57
CA GLU A 367 -12.39 4.56 8.59
C GLU A 367 -11.99 5.64 9.62
N LEU A 368 -10.68 5.77 9.88
CA LEU A 368 -10.12 6.75 10.81
C LEU A 368 -9.78 8.08 10.13
N GLU A 369 -9.51 8.04 8.83
CA GLU A 369 -9.15 9.20 8.02
C GLU A 369 -10.35 10.15 7.89
N GLY A 370 -10.17 11.40 8.33
CA GLY A 370 -11.21 12.43 8.32
C GLY A 370 -11.76 12.82 9.69
N GLN A 371 -11.47 12.06 10.74
CA GLN A 371 -11.83 12.44 12.12
C GLN A 371 -10.87 13.49 12.73
N GLY A 372 -9.69 13.67 12.13
CA GLY A 372 -8.71 14.70 12.50
C GLY A 372 -8.10 14.52 13.89
N GLY A 373 -7.12 15.38 14.21
CA GLY A 373 -6.47 15.39 15.53
C GLY A 373 -5.69 14.11 15.85
N PHE A 374 -5.97 13.52 17.01
CA PHE A 374 -5.31 12.32 17.53
C PHE A 374 -5.39 11.11 16.57
N MET A 375 -6.45 10.99 15.77
CA MET A 375 -6.60 9.89 14.82
C MET A 375 -5.51 9.86 13.74
N ASN A 376 -4.92 11.02 13.39
CA ASN A 376 -3.81 11.04 12.43
C ASN A 376 -2.57 10.33 12.98
N LEU A 377 -2.30 10.44 14.28
CA LEU A 377 -1.18 9.76 14.92
C LEU A 377 -1.39 8.24 14.92
N ILE A 378 -2.63 7.78 15.14
CA ILE A 378 -3.00 6.37 15.03
C ILE A 378 -2.80 5.89 13.58
N VAL A 379 -3.28 6.66 12.60
CA VAL A 379 -3.10 6.33 11.17
C VAL A 379 -1.63 6.20 10.81
N ASP A 380 -0.76 7.08 11.32
CA ASP A 380 0.68 7.01 11.07
C ASP A 380 1.30 5.75 11.69
N GLN A 381 0.94 5.42 12.93
CA GLN A 381 1.37 4.18 13.59
C GLN A 381 0.87 2.93 12.84
N MET A 382 -0.37 2.95 12.34
CA MET A 382 -0.92 1.86 11.54
C MET A 382 -0.18 1.66 10.22
N LYS A 383 0.20 2.75 9.55
CA LYS A 383 1.03 2.67 8.34
C LYS A 383 2.41 2.09 8.64
N GLU A 384 2.99 2.39 9.79
CA GLU A 384 4.27 1.80 10.22
C GLU A 384 4.13 0.31 10.51
N ASN A 385 3.07 -0.08 11.23
CA ASN A 385 2.77 -1.48 11.52
C ASN A 385 2.53 -2.29 10.22
N MET A 386 1.76 -1.74 9.28
CA MET A 386 1.55 -2.35 7.96
C MET A 386 2.87 -2.61 7.23
N LYS A 387 3.79 -1.65 7.23
CA LYS A 387 5.12 -1.81 6.60
C LYS A 387 5.94 -2.91 7.28
N LYS A 388 5.93 -2.95 8.62
CA LYS A 388 6.64 -3.96 9.40
C LYS A 388 6.10 -5.36 9.11
N GLU A 389 4.78 -5.52 9.12
CA GLU A 389 4.13 -6.80 8.85
C GLU A 389 4.39 -7.31 7.43
N ILE A 390 4.31 -6.42 6.43
CA ILE A 390 4.70 -6.73 5.03
C ILE A 390 6.16 -7.18 4.96
N GLN A 391 7.06 -6.52 5.69
CA GLN A 391 8.47 -6.89 5.71
C GLN A 391 8.69 -8.28 6.33
N ASP A 392 8.00 -8.59 7.42
CA ASP A 392 8.13 -9.88 8.11
C ASP A 392 7.56 -11.02 7.28
N VAL A 393 6.38 -10.85 6.67
CA VAL A 393 5.82 -11.83 5.71
C VAL A 393 6.72 -12.01 4.49
N SER A 394 7.31 -10.93 3.98
CA SER A 394 8.25 -11.01 2.86
C SER A 394 9.47 -11.90 3.19
N LYS A 395 10.05 -11.74 4.38
CA LYS A 395 11.17 -12.57 4.86
C LYS A 395 10.76 -14.03 5.07
N GLU A 396 9.57 -14.26 5.63
CA GLU A 396 9.04 -15.61 5.85
C GLU A 396 8.87 -16.35 4.52
N MET A 397 8.20 -15.72 3.54
CA MET A 397 7.98 -16.31 2.21
C MET A 397 9.29 -16.58 1.47
N ASP A 398 10.29 -15.69 1.61
CA ASP A 398 11.62 -15.92 1.04
C ASP A 398 12.36 -17.09 1.69
N THR A 399 12.16 -17.30 2.99
CA THR A 399 12.74 -18.42 3.73
C THR A 399 12.09 -19.74 3.30
N GLN A 400 10.75 -19.78 3.26
CA GLN A 400 10.00 -20.96 2.78
C GLN A 400 10.38 -21.32 1.33
N ARG A 401 10.54 -20.33 0.45
CA ARG A 401 11.01 -20.56 -0.93
C ARG A 401 12.39 -21.21 -0.95
N LYS A 402 13.35 -20.69 -0.17
CA LYS A 402 14.70 -21.27 -0.09
C LYS A 402 14.69 -22.71 0.42
N GLU A 403 13.86 -23.00 1.42
CA GLU A 403 13.70 -24.37 1.95
C GLU A 403 13.14 -25.32 0.89
N LYS A 404 12.07 -24.92 0.17
CA LYS A 404 11.49 -25.72 -0.91
C LYS A 404 12.49 -25.96 -2.04
N ILE A 405 13.27 -24.95 -2.45
CA ILE A 405 14.35 -25.10 -3.45
C ILE A 405 15.41 -26.10 -2.95
N ASN A 406 15.80 -26.03 -1.68
CA ASN A 406 16.78 -26.95 -1.11
C ASN A 406 16.26 -28.39 -1.04
N LEU A 407 14.97 -28.59 -0.76
CA LEU A 407 14.34 -29.92 -0.79
C LEU A 407 14.33 -30.49 -2.22
N LEU A 408 13.96 -29.67 -3.21
CA LEU A 408 13.96 -30.08 -4.63
C LEU A 408 15.37 -30.46 -5.12
N LYS A 409 16.39 -29.70 -4.71
CA LYS A 409 17.80 -30.04 -5.00
C LYS A 409 18.22 -31.37 -4.37
N LYS A 410 17.81 -31.62 -3.12
CA LYS A 410 18.13 -32.87 -2.42
C LYS A 410 17.45 -34.07 -3.05
N SER A 411 16.19 -33.95 -3.48
CA SER A 411 15.47 -35.05 -4.14
C SER A 411 16.04 -35.43 -5.51
N PHE A 412 16.80 -34.53 -6.14
CA PHE A 412 17.47 -34.80 -7.41
C PHE A 412 18.89 -35.36 -7.26
N MET A 413 19.52 -35.15 -6.10
CA MET A 413 20.85 -35.69 -5.82
C MET A 413 20.83 -37.12 -5.25
N MET A 414 19.66 -37.59 -4.82
CA MET A 414 19.41 -38.99 -4.45
C MET A 414 18.85 -39.74 -5.64
#